data_AF-H1SB00-F1
#
_entry.id   AF-H1SB00-F1
#
_cell.length_a   1.000
_cell.length_b   1.000
_cell.length_c   1.000
_cell.angle_alpha   90.00
_cell.angle_beta   90.00
_cell.angle_gamma   90.00
#
_symmetry.space_group_name_H-M   'P 1'
#
loop_
_entity.id
_entity.type
_entity.pdbx_description
1 polymer ?
#
loop_
_entity_poly.entity_id
_entity_poly.type
_entity_poly.pdbx_seq_one_letter_code
_entity_poly.pdbx_strand_id
1 'polypeptide(L)'
;MDSPSEKRRAAAARSRENADPHENRAPMPKVVLVLVLALVAWGCWYIATAPINSPSELGDRRTEADLQGSGKAGGGVDGAAVFQARCVACHQATGQGLPGVFPPLAGSEWVNGKDAKVAAIVLRGITGKLTVKGTAYNGAMPAFADQLSDAEIAAVLTHARSQWGNTSPAMTEDVVKAARAQTAAMTAPFDGDTALGAPGG
;
A
#
# COMPACT_ATOMS: atom_id res chain seq x y z
N MET A 1 22.02 -35.73 -44.72
CA MET A 1 23.43 -35.32 -44.81
C MET A 1 23.53 -33.86 -44.41
N ASP A 2 24.16 -33.52 -43.29
CA ASP A 2 24.38 -32.12 -42.87
C ASP A 2 25.30 -31.36 -43.83
N SER A 3 24.95 -30.09 -44.09
CA SER A 3 25.65 -29.24 -45.05
C SER A 3 27.02 -28.79 -44.50
N PRO A 4 28.05 -28.61 -45.37
CA PRO A 4 29.38 -28.17 -44.95
C PRO A 4 29.42 -26.84 -44.17
N SER A 5 28.38 -26.00 -44.26
CA SER A 5 28.25 -24.75 -43.51
C SER A 5 27.81 -24.96 -42.06
N GLU A 6 26.95 -25.94 -41.79
CA GLU A 6 26.44 -26.25 -40.45
C GLU A 6 27.54 -26.86 -39.58
N LYS A 7 28.35 -27.75 -40.15
CA LYS A 7 29.51 -28.33 -39.46
C LYS A 7 30.53 -27.27 -39.03
N ARG A 8 30.73 -26.23 -39.85
CA ARG A 8 31.62 -25.09 -39.53
C ARG A 8 31.03 -24.20 -38.44
N ARG A 9 29.72 -23.95 -38.46
CA ARG A 9 29.03 -23.20 -37.39
C ARG A 9 29.06 -23.94 -36.05
N ALA A 10 28.82 -25.25 -36.05
CA ALA A 10 28.90 -26.09 -34.86
C ALA A 10 30.33 -26.17 -34.29
N ALA A 11 31.34 -26.30 -35.15
CA ALA A 11 32.74 -26.28 -34.72
C ALA A 11 33.15 -24.94 -34.08
N ALA A 12 32.71 -23.82 -34.67
CA ALA A 12 32.95 -22.48 -34.13
C ALA A 12 32.20 -22.22 -32.82
N ALA A 13 31.03 -22.84 -32.60
CA ALA A 13 30.31 -22.77 -31.32
C ALA A 13 31.05 -23.54 -30.23
N ARG A 14 31.50 -24.76 -30.54
CA ARG A 14 32.21 -25.64 -29.59
C ARG A 14 33.59 -25.11 -29.19
N SER A 15 34.25 -24.35 -30.06
CA SER A 15 35.52 -23.69 -29.75
C SER A 15 35.40 -22.48 -28.82
N ARG A 16 34.17 -22.00 -28.57
CA ARG A 16 33.86 -20.89 -27.66
C ARG A 16 33.42 -21.36 -26.27
N GLU A 17 33.24 -22.66 -26.08
CA GLU A 17 32.90 -23.26 -24.80
C GLU A 17 34.19 -23.52 -24.03
N ASN A 18 34.35 -22.85 -22.88
CA ASN A 18 35.39 -23.20 -21.93
C ASN A 18 35.04 -24.54 -21.28
N ALA A 19 36.04 -25.33 -20.93
CA ALA A 19 35.83 -26.60 -20.25
C ALA A 19 35.01 -26.42 -18.97
N ASP A 20 34.07 -27.33 -18.71
CA ASP A 20 33.27 -27.31 -17.49
C ASP A 20 34.19 -27.34 -16.27
N PRO A 21 34.07 -26.38 -15.34
CA PRO A 21 34.90 -26.37 -14.15
C PRO A 21 34.59 -27.60 -13.30
N HIS A 22 35.63 -28.36 -12.96
CA HIS A 22 35.50 -29.47 -12.03
C HIS A 22 35.31 -28.94 -10.60
N GLU A 23 34.19 -29.30 -9.98
CA GLU A 23 33.91 -28.97 -8.58
C GLU A 23 34.75 -29.88 -7.67
N ASN A 24 36.00 -29.48 -7.45
CA ASN A 24 36.90 -30.16 -6.52
C ASN A 24 36.46 -29.83 -5.09
N ARG A 25 36.28 -30.83 -4.23
CA ARG A 25 36.04 -30.63 -2.77
C ARG A 25 37.28 -30.04 -2.10
N ALA A 26 37.49 -28.74 -2.22
CA ALA A 26 38.48 -28.03 -1.43
C ALA A 26 37.88 -27.77 -0.03
N PRO A 27 38.45 -28.32 1.05
CA PRO A 27 37.98 -28.01 2.40
C PRO A 27 38.11 -26.51 2.65
N MET A 28 37.08 -25.91 3.26
CA MET A 28 37.05 -24.46 3.49
C MET A 28 38.34 -24.00 4.20
N PRO A 29 39.00 -22.92 3.74
CA PRO A 29 40.20 -22.41 4.37
C PRO A 29 39.98 -22.17 5.86
N LYS A 30 40.85 -22.73 6.71
CA LYS A 30 40.72 -22.65 8.18
C LYS A 30 40.58 -21.21 8.69
N VAL A 31 41.22 -20.26 8.00
CA VAL A 31 41.11 -18.82 8.30
C VAL A 31 39.67 -18.33 8.18
N VAL A 32 38.95 -18.71 7.13
CA VAL A 32 37.54 -18.34 6.94
C VAL A 32 36.68 -18.94 8.04
N LEU A 33 36.92 -20.20 8.40
CA LEU A 33 36.18 -20.87 9.48
C LEU A 33 36.42 -20.20 10.84
N VAL A 34 37.66 -19.81 11.15
CA VAL A 34 37.98 -19.05 12.37
C VAL A 34 37.32 -17.68 12.37
N LEU A 35 37.29 -16.99 11.23
CA LEU A 35 36.65 -15.67 11.09
C LEU A 35 35.13 -15.75 11.33
N VAL A 36 34.48 -16.77 10.75
CA VAL A 36 33.05 -17.02 10.95
C VAL A 36 32.76 -17.33 12.43
N LEU A 37 33.55 -18.21 13.06
CA LEU A 37 33.38 -18.52 14.48
C LEU A 37 33.61 -17.30 15.38
N ALA A 38 34.57 -16.44 15.05
CA ALA A 38 34.82 -15.20 15.78
C ALA A 38 33.64 -14.23 15.67
N LEU A 39 33.03 -14.08 14.49
CA LEU A 39 31.85 -13.23 14.29
C LEU A 39 30.63 -13.77 15.04
N VAL A 40 30.42 -15.08 15.04
CA VAL A 40 29.34 -15.72 15.80
C VAL A 40 29.54 -15.55 17.30
N ALA A 41 30.75 -15.81 17.81
CA ALA A 41 31.07 -15.63 19.22
C ALA A 41 30.92 -14.16 19.65
N TRP A 42 31.37 -13.22 18.83
CA TRP A 42 31.19 -11.79 19.06
C TRP A 42 29.71 -11.39 19.05
N GLY A 43 28.90 -11.89 18.11
CA GLY A 43 27.46 -11.65 18.07
C GLY A 43 26.72 -12.21 19.29
N CYS A 44 27.05 -13.43 19.72
CA CYS A 44 26.49 -14.03 20.94
C CYS A 44 26.88 -13.24 22.19
N TRP A 45 28.14 -12.84 22.31
CA TRP A 45 28.62 -12.00 23.42
C TRP A 45 27.93 -10.64 23.41
N TYR A 46 27.82 -9.99 22.25
CA TYR A 46 27.13 -8.72 22.09
C TYR A 46 25.66 -8.83 22.50
N ILE A 47 24.92 -9.84 22.04
CA ILE A 47 23.50 -10.02 22.43
C ILE A 47 23.35 -10.29 23.93
N ALA A 48 24.25 -11.08 24.53
CA ALA A 48 24.21 -11.37 25.97
C ALA A 48 24.61 -10.19 26.86
N THR A 49 25.42 -9.25 26.34
CA THR A 49 25.95 -8.12 27.13
C THR A 49 25.33 -6.77 26.76
N ALA A 50 24.72 -6.64 25.59
CA ALA A 50 24.03 -5.44 25.18
C ALA A 50 22.78 -5.26 26.06
N PRO A 51 22.62 -4.10 26.70
CA PRO A 51 21.40 -3.81 27.44
C PRO A 51 20.23 -3.78 26.45
N ILE A 52 19.30 -4.73 26.60
CA ILE A 52 18.04 -4.81 25.83
C ILE A 52 17.09 -3.64 26.18
N ASN A 53 17.52 -2.74 27.07
CA ASN A 53 16.79 -1.59 27.57
C ASN A 53 16.82 -0.43 26.56
N SER A 54 16.49 -0.71 25.30
CA SER A 54 16.08 0.34 24.38
C SER A 54 14.94 1.11 25.04
N PRO A 55 15.01 2.45 25.11
CA PRO A 55 13.89 3.26 25.58
C PRO A 55 12.60 2.76 24.90
N SER A 56 11.56 2.46 25.67
CA SER A 56 10.25 2.11 25.11
C SER A 56 9.70 3.19 24.18
N GLU A 57 10.25 4.41 24.27
CA GLU A 57 10.07 5.50 23.34
C GLU A 57 10.49 5.21 21.89
N LEU A 58 11.41 4.27 21.64
CA LEU A 58 11.84 3.86 20.29
C LEU A 58 11.06 2.63 19.77
N GLY A 59 10.23 2.01 20.62
CA GLY A 59 9.34 0.90 20.24
C GLY A 59 7.96 1.36 19.76
N ASP A 60 7.11 0.40 19.41
CA ASP A 60 5.70 0.64 19.07
C ASP A 60 4.97 1.25 20.28
N ARG A 61 4.68 2.55 20.23
CA ARG A 61 4.09 3.31 21.35
C ARG A 61 2.58 3.10 21.52
N ARG A 62 2.01 2.14 20.80
CA ARG A 62 0.59 1.82 20.92
C ARG A 62 0.33 1.19 22.29
N THR A 63 -0.46 1.89 23.09
CA THR A 63 -0.96 1.42 24.38
C THR A 63 -2.03 0.35 24.16
N GLU A 64 -2.31 -0.46 25.19
CA GLU A 64 -3.42 -1.43 25.12
C GLU A 64 -4.78 -0.74 24.88
N ALA A 65 -4.89 0.54 25.22
CA ALA A 65 -6.03 1.39 24.88
C ALA A 65 -6.11 1.72 23.38
N ASP A 66 -4.97 1.83 22.66
CA ASP A 66 -4.93 2.00 21.20
C ASP A 66 -5.31 0.70 20.46
N LEU A 67 -5.19 -0.45 21.14
CA LEU A 67 -5.59 -1.77 20.61
C LEU A 67 -7.05 -2.12 20.97
N GLN A 68 -7.61 -1.51 22.01
CA GLN A 68 -9.02 -1.61 22.37
C GLN A 68 -9.80 -0.47 21.71
N GLY A 69 -10.26 -0.73 20.49
CA GLY A 69 -11.10 0.20 19.72
C GLY A 69 -12.21 0.82 20.58
N SER A 70 -12.06 2.11 20.86
CA SER A 70 -12.94 2.85 21.75
C SER A 70 -13.97 3.62 20.94
N GLY A 71 -15.22 3.19 20.99
CA GLY A 71 -16.35 3.98 20.51
C GLY A 71 -16.55 5.23 21.37
N LYS A 72 -16.13 6.39 20.86
CA LYS A 72 -16.83 7.69 20.97
C LYS A 72 -16.06 8.78 20.23
N ALA A 73 -16.78 9.47 19.34
CA ALA A 73 -16.31 10.61 18.57
C ALA A 73 -15.75 11.75 19.46
N GLY A 74 -14.55 12.23 19.12
CA GLY A 74 -13.96 13.44 19.71
C GLY A 74 -12.42 13.51 19.69
N GLY A 75 -11.73 12.38 19.58
CA GLY A 75 -10.27 12.28 19.43
C GLY A 75 -9.82 10.83 19.63
N GLY A 76 -8.82 10.27 18.94
CA GLY A 76 -8.03 10.77 17.82
C GLY A 76 -7.58 9.57 16.97
N VAL A 77 -8.25 9.35 15.84
CA VAL A 77 -7.67 8.56 14.76
C VAL A 77 -6.97 9.55 13.84
N ASP A 78 -5.66 9.40 13.68
CA ASP A 78 -4.88 10.26 12.80
C ASP A 78 -5.19 9.90 11.34
N GLY A 79 -6.06 10.69 10.72
CA GLY A 79 -6.42 10.53 9.32
C GLY A 79 -5.23 10.66 8.36
N ALA A 80 -4.20 11.43 8.73
CA ALA A 80 -2.98 11.53 7.94
C ALA A 80 -2.18 10.22 8.02
N ALA A 81 -2.07 9.61 9.20
CA ALA A 81 -1.42 8.32 9.37
C ALA A 81 -2.15 7.21 8.59
N VAL A 82 -3.49 7.16 8.64
CA VAL A 82 -4.29 6.22 7.84
C VAL A 82 -4.06 6.46 6.34
N PHE A 83 -4.04 7.73 5.90
CA PHE A 83 -3.76 8.08 4.51
C PHE A 83 -2.38 7.59 4.05
N GLN A 84 -1.34 7.82 4.86
CA GLN A 84 0.02 7.37 4.58
C GLN A 84 0.11 5.84 4.47
N ALA A 85 -0.57 5.13 5.37
CA ALA A 85 -0.52 3.66 5.40
C ALA A 85 -1.32 2.99 4.26
N ARG A 86 -2.44 3.60 3.83
CA ARG A 86 -3.42 2.91 2.96
C ARG A 86 -3.66 3.57 1.60
N CYS A 87 -3.49 4.88 1.50
CA CYS A 87 -3.97 5.65 0.34
C CYS A 87 -2.83 6.24 -0.49
N VAL A 88 -1.70 6.57 0.14
CA VAL A 88 -0.55 7.25 -0.49
C VAL A 88 0.04 6.48 -1.66
N ALA A 89 0.05 5.15 -1.60
CA ALA A 89 0.64 4.32 -2.66
C ALA A 89 0.04 4.63 -4.05
N CYS A 90 -1.25 4.95 -4.11
CA CYS A 90 -1.96 5.27 -5.35
C CYS A 90 -2.20 6.77 -5.51
N HIS A 91 -2.71 7.45 -4.47
CA HIS A 91 -3.10 8.86 -4.54
C HIS A 91 -1.94 9.84 -4.31
N GLN A 92 -0.76 9.34 -3.95
CA GLN A 92 0.45 10.09 -3.64
C GLN A 92 0.31 10.98 -2.39
N ALA A 93 1.43 11.34 -1.77
CA ALA A 93 1.44 12.23 -0.60
C ALA A 93 0.87 13.64 -0.90
N THR A 94 0.94 14.06 -2.16
CA THR A 94 0.40 15.35 -2.64
C THR A 94 -1.06 15.27 -3.05
N GLY A 95 -1.69 14.09 -2.97
CA GLY A 95 -3.07 13.88 -3.44
C GLY A 95 -3.25 14.05 -4.95
N GLN A 96 -2.18 14.19 -5.73
CA GLN A 96 -2.25 14.39 -7.18
C GLN A 96 -2.46 13.09 -7.97
N GLY A 97 -2.32 11.93 -7.31
CA GLY A 97 -2.33 10.64 -8.00
C GLY A 97 -1.27 10.57 -9.09
N LEU A 98 -1.57 9.80 -10.14
CA LEU A 98 -0.74 9.66 -11.32
C LEU A 98 -1.64 9.82 -12.55
N PRO A 99 -1.47 10.87 -13.38
CA PRO A 99 -2.32 11.12 -14.55
C PRO A 99 -2.47 9.88 -15.45
N GLY A 100 -3.70 9.55 -15.81
CA GLY A 100 -4.05 8.38 -16.63
C GLY A 100 -4.09 7.03 -15.88
N VAL A 101 -3.61 6.96 -14.63
CA VAL A 101 -3.56 5.71 -13.85
C VAL A 101 -4.34 5.84 -12.53
N PHE A 102 -3.97 6.79 -11.68
CA PHE A 102 -4.61 7.03 -10.38
C PHE A 102 -5.18 8.45 -10.31
N PRO A 103 -6.48 8.61 -10.02
CA PRO A 103 -7.10 9.92 -10.01
C PRO A 103 -6.58 10.81 -8.86
N PRO A 104 -6.51 12.13 -9.08
CA PRO A 104 -6.19 13.08 -8.03
C PRO A 104 -7.34 13.17 -7.02
N LEU A 105 -7.00 13.25 -5.74
CA LEU A 105 -7.88 13.69 -4.65
C LEU A 105 -7.83 15.21 -4.45
N ALA A 106 -6.73 15.84 -4.87
CA ALA A 106 -6.52 17.28 -4.78
C ALA A 106 -7.48 18.08 -5.67
N GLY A 107 -8.39 18.83 -5.04
CA GLY A 107 -9.43 19.60 -5.73
C GLY A 107 -10.41 18.73 -6.50
N SER A 108 -10.60 17.48 -6.09
CA SER A 108 -11.48 16.52 -6.77
C SER A 108 -12.95 16.82 -6.46
N GLU A 109 -13.79 16.82 -7.49
CA GLU A 109 -15.24 16.94 -7.38
C GLU A 109 -15.86 15.78 -6.58
N TRP A 110 -15.19 14.63 -6.53
CA TRP A 110 -15.64 13.47 -5.77
C TRP A 110 -15.35 13.60 -4.28
N VAL A 111 -14.16 14.11 -3.92
CA VAL A 111 -13.80 14.36 -2.52
C VAL A 111 -14.65 15.49 -1.94
N ASN A 112 -14.92 16.51 -2.76
CA ASN A 112 -15.75 17.64 -2.37
C ASN A 112 -17.26 17.39 -2.52
N GLY A 113 -17.66 16.24 -3.09
CA GLY A 113 -19.05 15.87 -3.32
C GLY A 113 -19.78 15.39 -2.08
N LYS A 114 -20.90 14.68 -2.29
CA LYS A 114 -21.76 14.19 -1.20
C LYS A 114 -21.06 13.21 -0.27
N ASP A 115 -21.27 13.40 1.02
CA ASP A 115 -20.61 12.61 2.08
C ASP A 115 -20.86 11.10 1.95
N ALA A 116 -22.12 10.71 1.73
CA ALA A 116 -22.49 9.31 1.59
C ALA A 116 -21.82 8.64 0.38
N LYS A 117 -21.62 9.38 -0.73
CA LYS A 117 -21.01 8.82 -1.94
C LYS A 117 -19.52 8.60 -1.76
N VAL A 118 -18.79 9.60 -1.27
CA VAL A 118 -17.34 9.45 -1.07
C VAL A 118 -17.04 8.39 -0.01
N ALA A 119 -17.87 8.29 1.05
CA ALA A 119 -17.78 7.21 2.01
C ALA A 119 -18.05 5.84 1.39
N ALA A 120 -19.09 5.72 0.56
CA ALA A 120 -19.42 4.47 -0.14
C ALA A 120 -18.30 4.01 -1.07
N ILE A 121 -17.64 4.92 -1.80
CA ILE A 121 -16.49 4.61 -2.67
C ILE A 121 -15.36 3.98 -1.85
N VAL A 122 -15.01 4.54 -0.69
CA VAL A 122 -13.97 3.96 0.18
C VAL A 122 -14.40 2.60 0.72
N LEU A 123 -15.66 2.48 1.16
CA LEU A 123 -16.19 1.25 1.73
C LEU A 123 -16.22 0.10 0.73
N ARG A 124 -16.67 0.35 -0.51
CA ARG A 124 -16.94 -0.71 -1.50
C ARG A 124 -15.96 -0.76 -2.66
N GLY A 125 -15.06 0.21 -2.75
CA GLY A 125 -14.13 0.32 -3.87
C GLY A 125 -14.85 0.76 -5.15
N ILE A 126 -14.06 0.98 -6.19
CA ILE A 126 -14.56 1.34 -7.51
C ILE A 126 -13.69 0.67 -8.58
N THR A 127 -14.32 0.19 -9.64
CA THR A 127 -13.67 -0.36 -10.83
C THR A 127 -14.21 0.31 -12.08
N GLY A 128 -13.45 0.32 -13.17
CA GLY A 128 -13.92 0.79 -14.46
C GLY A 128 -13.66 2.28 -14.71
N LYS A 129 -14.43 2.87 -15.62
CA LYS A 129 -14.19 4.24 -16.10
C LYS A 129 -14.72 5.28 -15.13
N LEU A 130 -13.85 6.14 -14.62
CA LEU A 130 -14.18 7.26 -13.74
C LEU A 130 -13.62 8.55 -14.31
N THR A 131 -14.42 9.60 -14.34
CA THR A 131 -13.96 10.93 -14.76
C THR A 131 -13.65 11.77 -13.52
N VAL A 132 -12.43 12.30 -13.44
CA VAL A 132 -12.00 13.19 -12.35
C VAL A 132 -11.32 14.41 -12.96
N LYS A 133 -11.83 15.60 -12.66
CA LYS A 133 -11.36 16.89 -13.22
C LYS A 133 -11.25 16.88 -14.75
N GLY A 134 -12.22 16.24 -15.41
CA GLY A 134 -12.28 16.14 -16.87
C GLY A 134 -11.32 15.14 -17.51
N THR A 135 -10.53 14.40 -16.72
CA THR A 135 -9.66 13.32 -17.21
C THR A 135 -10.30 11.97 -16.91
N ALA A 136 -10.32 11.07 -17.91
CA ALA A 136 -10.83 9.72 -17.74
C ALA A 136 -9.75 8.80 -17.15
N TYR A 137 -10.13 8.02 -16.14
CA TYR A 137 -9.34 6.99 -15.51
C TYR A 137 -10.04 5.66 -15.69
N ASN A 138 -9.28 4.59 -15.89
CA ASN A 138 -9.82 3.24 -15.96
C ASN A 138 -8.97 2.33 -15.09
N GLY A 139 -9.43 2.08 -13.87
CA GLY A 139 -8.65 1.39 -12.84
C GLY A 139 -9.53 0.68 -11.83
N ALA A 140 -8.89 0.20 -10.77
CA ALA A 140 -9.55 -0.45 -9.65
C ALA A 140 -9.01 0.10 -8.33
N MET A 141 -9.90 0.64 -7.50
CA MET A 141 -9.66 0.95 -6.09
C MET A 141 -10.31 -0.15 -5.25
N PRO A 142 -9.56 -0.81 -4.35
CA PRO A 142 -10.10 -1.88 -3.52
C PRO A 142 -11.12 -1.35 -2.51
N ALA A 143 -11.97 -2.25 -2.02
CA ALA A 143 -12.89 -2.00 -0.92
C ALA A 143 -12.16 -2.00 0.42
N PHE A 144 -12.44 -1.02 1.29
CA PHE A 144 -11.86 -0.94 2.62
C PHE A 144 -12.85 -1.24 3.76
N ALA A 145 -14.10 -1.62 3.44
CA ALA A 145 -15.10 -1.93 4.46
C ALA A 145 -14.60 -2.94 5.51
N ASP A 146 -13.95 -4.01 5.11
CA ASP A 146 -13.50 -5.05 6.07
C ASP A 146 -12.13 -4.76 6.69
N GLN A 147 -11.46 -3.70 6.24
CA GLN A 147 -10.09 -3.36 6.65
C GLN A 147 -10.04 -2.14 7.58
N LEU A 148 -11.01 -1.24 7.48
CA LEU A 148 -11.05 0.02 8.23
C LEU A 148 -12.40 0.16 8.94
N SER A 149 -12.31 0.59 10.20
CA SER A 149 -13.44 1.00 11.01
C SER A 149 -14.11 2.28 10.48
N ASP A 150 -15.32 2.56 10.94
CA ASP A 150 -16.05 3.78 10.56
C ASP A 150 -15.29 5.04 10.99
N ALA A 151 -14.65 5.00 12.16
CA ALA A 151 -13.81 6.09 12.66
C ALA A 151 -12.56 6.32 11.80
N GLU A 152 -11.88 5.27 11.35
CA GLU A 152 -10.72 5.39 10.45
C GLU A 152 -11.09 5.95 9.08
N ILE A 153 -12.21 5.49 8.52
CA ILE A 153 -12.72 6.00 7.24
C ILE A 153 -13.15 7.47 7.38
N ALA A 154 -13.82 7.83 8.47
CA ALA A 154 -14.18 9.22 8.74
C ALA A 154 -12.94 10.11 8.91
N ALA A 155 -11.91 9.63 9.61
CA ALA A 155 -10.66 10.35 9.80
C ALA A 155 -9.89 10.57 8.49
N VAL A 156 -9.72 9.52 7.66
CA VAL A 156 -8.99 9.63 6.39
C VAL A 156 -9.73 10.50 5.37
N LEU A 157 -11.07 10.44 5.34
CA LEU A 157 -11.88 11.31 4.49
C LEU A 157 -11.82 12.77 4.96
N THR A 158 -11.81 13.00 6.29
CA THR A 158 -11.60 14.34 6.86
C THR A 158 -10.22 14.89 6.49
N HIS A 159 -9.16 14.06 6.58
CA HIS A 159 -7.83 14.44 6.12
C HIS A 159 -7.89 14.82 4.63
N ALA A 160 -8.36 13.95 3.75
CA ALA A 160 -8.44 14.23 2.32
C ALA A 160 -9.23 15.52 2.00
N ARG A 161 -10.33 15.78 2.70
CA ARG A 161 -11.18 16.98 2.53
C ARG A 161 -10.57 18.28 3.04
N SER A 162 -9.64 18.21 4.01
CA SER A 162 -8.94 19.38 4.56
C SER A 162 -7.63 19.70 3.82
N GLN A 163 -7.14 18.78 2.99
CA GLN A 163 -5.89 18.92 2.27
C GLN A 163 -6.07 19.40 0.82
N TRP A 164 -4.98 19.89 0.24
CA TRP A 164 -4.82 20.15 -1.21
C TRP A 164 -5.90 21.03 -1.85
N GLY A 165 -6.39 22.02 -1.10
CA GLY A 165 -7.40 22.97 -1.57
C GLY A 165 -8.82 22.42 -1.63
N ASN A 166 -9.07 21.25 -1.04
CA ASN A 166 -10.43 20.77 -0.81
C ASN A 166 -11.13 21.64 0.26
N THR A 167 -12.45 21.78 0.15
CA THR A 167 -13.24 22.76 0.93
C THR A 167 -14.45 22.13 1.64
N SER A 168 -14.57 20.81 1.60
CA SER A 168 -15.71 20.13 2.20
C SER A 168 -15.57 19.95 3.72
N PRO A 169 -16.69 19.93 4.45
CA PRO A 169 -16.69 19.68 5.89
C PRO A 169 -16.06 18.34 6.26
N ALA A 170 -15.58 18.26 7.51
CA ALA A 170 -15.10 17.02 8.10
C ALA A 170 -16.15 15.90 7.98
N MET A 171 -15.69 14.68 7.71
CA MET A 171 -16.52 13.50 7.63
C MET A 171 -16.79 12.98 9.05
N THR A 172 -18.05 12.69 9.36
CA THR A 172 -18.43 12.12 10.65
C THR A 172 -18.55 10.60 10.56
N GLU A 173 -18.27 9.93 11.69
CA GLU A 173 -18.39 8.48 11.81
C GLU A 173 -19.83 8.00 11.52
N ASP A 174 -20.84 8.75 11.97
CA ASP A 174 -22.26 8.42 11.74
C ASP A 174 -22.61 8.34 10.25
N VAL A 175 -22.03 9.23 9.43
CA VAL A 175 -22.25 9.21 7.98
C VAL A 175 -21.62 7.98 7.36
N VAL A 176 -20.41 7.62 7.78
CA VAL A 176 -19.74 6.39 7.29
C VAL A 176 -20.52 5.15 7.69
N LYS A 177 -20.96 5.07 8.95
CA LYS A 177 -21.77 3.97 9.46
C LYS A 177 -23.09 3.82 8.68
N ALA A 178 -23.76 4.94 8.39
CA ALA A 178 -24.95 4.95 7.56
C ALA A 178 -24.66 4.46 6.13
N ALA A 179 -23.58 4.93 5.51
CA ALA A 179 -23.15 4.49 4.18
C ALA A 179 -22.80 2.99 4.16
N ARG A 180 -22.15 2.48 5.21
CA ARG A 180 -21.84 1.05 5.36
C ARG A 180 -23.09 0.20 5.41
N ALA A 181 -24.09 0.62 6.19
CA ALA A 181 -25.38 -0.07 6.27
C ALA A 181 -26.11 -0.05 4.92
N GLN A 182 -26.15 1.11 4.25
CA GLN A 182 -26.79 1.25 2.93
C GLN A 182 -26.13 0.40 1.84
N THR A 183 -24.84 0.16 1.96
CA THR A 183 -24.07 -0.64 0.98
C THR A 183 -23.83 -2.08 1.43
N ALA A 184 -24.41 -2.54 2.55
CA ALA A 184 -24.14 -3.85 3.14
C ALA A 184 -24.45 -5.02 2.20
N ALA A 185 -25.45 -4.88 1.34
CA ALA A 185 -25.84 -5.90 0.37
C ALA A 185 -25.00 -5.90 -0.91
N MET A 186 -24.09 -4.93 -1.09
CA MET A 186 -23.24 -4.84 -2.27
C MET A 186 -22.12 -5.87 -2.20
N THR A 187 -22.06 -6.76 -3.20
CA THR A 187 -21.02 -7.79 -3.33
C THR A 187 -19.94 -7.44 -4.36
N ALA A 188 -20.14 -6.36 -5.11
CA ALA A 188 -19.19 -5.88 -6.13
C ALA A 188 -18.87 -4.38 -5.92
N PRO A 189 -17.66 -3.94 -6.32
CA PRO A 189 -17.32 -2.52 -6.36
C PRO A 189 -18.23 -1.71 -7.29
N PHE A 190 -18.22 -0.39 -7.13
CA PHE A 190 -18.90 0.49 -8.08
C PHE A 190 -18.31 0.36 -9.48
N ASP A 191 -19.15 0.28 -10.52
CA ASP A 191 -18.72 0.29 -11.92
C ASP A 191 -18.62 1.74 -12.41
N GLY A 192 -17.56 2.44 -12.02
CA GLY A 192 -17.21 3.75 -12.58
C GLY A 192 -18.30 4.83 -12.48
N ASP A 193 -18.31 5.73 -13.47
CA ASP A 193 -19.25 6.85 -13.61
C ASP A 193 -20.71 6.37 -13.75
N THR A 194 -20.95 5.18 -14.32
CA THR A 194 -22.32 4.67 -14.56
C THR A 194 -23.01 4.28 -13.26
N ALA A 195 -22.27 3.70 -12.31
CA ALA A 195 -22.80 3.31 -11.01
C ALA A 195 -22.88 4.48 -10.02
N LEU A 196 -21.96 5.45 -10.09
CA LEU A 196 -21.90 6.57 -9.15
C LEU A 196 -22.75 7.78 -9.57
N GLY A 197 -23.05 7.91 -10.87
CA GLY A 197 -23.71 9.10 -11.43
C GLY A 197 -22.87 10.36 -11.22
N ALA A 198 -23.50 11.54 -11.24
CA ALA A 198 -22.76 12.78 -11.00
C ALA A 198 -22.29 12.90 -9.53
N PRO A 199 -21.10 13.45 -9.24
CA PRO A 199 -20.56 13.58 -7.88
C PRO A 199 -21.46 14.36 -6.90
N GLY A 200 -22.29 15.28 -7.43
CA GLY A 200 -23.29 16.05 -6.66
C GLY A 200 -24.73 15.50 -6.72
N GLY A 201 -24.98 14.41 -7.45
CA GLY A 201 -26.30 13.82 -7.69
C GLY A 201 -26.86 13.04 -6.51
#